data_AF-A0A0G1WYA9-F1
#
_entry.id   AF-A0A0G1WYA9-F1
#
_cell.length_a   1.000
_cell.length_b   1.000
_cell.length_c   1.000
_cell.angle_alpha   90.00
_cell.angle_beta   90.00
_cell.angle_gamma   90.00
#
_symmetry.space_group_name_H-M   'P 1'
#
loop_
_entity.id
_entity.type
_entity.pdbx_description
1 polymer ?
#
loop_
_entity_poly.entity_id
_entity_poly.type
_entity_poly.pdbx_seq_one_letter_code
_entity_poly.pdbx_strand_id
1 'polypeptide(L)'
;MIKIDPNSLVDIIRNLTLFGVIKGFFVVGLVMYVAFSLVIVRQIKSMTEAVEDEFNGLISILAWMHLLLAIGVMVLAIVVL
;
A
#
# COMPACT_ATOMS: atom_id res chain seq x y z
N MET A 1 26.03 25.95 -0.04
CA MET A 1 26.12 25.19 -1.32
C MET A 1 26.44 23.76 -0.96
N ILE A 2 25.45 22.85 -0.99
CA ILE A 2 25.67 21.42 -0.69
C ILE A 2 26.42 20.84 -1.89
N LYS A 3 27.71 20.50 -1.69
CA LYS A 3 28.51 19.78 -2.70
C LYS A 3 28.08 18.32 -2.64
N ILE A 4 27.28 17.88 -3.62
CA ILE A 4 27.00 16.46 -3.81
C ILE A 4 28.25 15.85 -4.46
N ASP A 5 28.94 14.97 -3.75
CA ASP A 5 30.07 14.21 -4.27
C ASP A 5 29.58 13.30 -5.40
N PRO A 6 30.12 13.40 -6.63
CA PRO A 6 29.77 12.51 -7.75
C PRO A 6 29.89 11.02 -7.42
N ASN A 7 30.78 10.66 -6.48
CA ASN A 7 31.00 9.27 -6.07
C ASN A 7 29.86 8.73 -5.20
N SER A 8 29.10 9.60 -4.51
CA SER A 8 28.01 9.20 -3.61
C SER A 8 26.87 8.48 -4.33
N LEU A 9 26.53 8.90 -5.55
CA LEU A 9 25.50 8.24 -6.36
C LEU A 9 26.00 6.89 -6.90
N VAL A 10 27.27 6.82 -7.28
CA VAL A 10 27.91 5.58 -7.74
C VAL A 10 27.95 4.56 -6.61
N ASP A 11 28.21 4.99 -5.38
CA ASP A 11 28.24 4.14 -4.20
C ASP A 11 26.84 3.60 -3.85
N ILE A 12 25.79 4.41 -3.97
CA ILE A 12 24.39 3.95 -3.79
C ILE A 12 24.05 2.86 -4.81
N ILE A 13 24.41 3.06 -6.09
CA ILE A 13 24.15 2.08 -7.15
C ILE A 13 24.93 0.79 -6.92
N ARG A 14 26.18 0.88 -6.46
CA ARG A 14 27.03 -0.29 -6.16
C ARG A 14 26.53 -1.10 -4.96
N ASN A 15 25.91 -0.45 -3.98
CA ASN A 15 25.33 -1.11 -2.80
C ASN A 15 23.90 -1.60 -3.02
N LEU A 16 23.30 -1.32 -4.19
CA LEU A 16 21.96 -1.77 -4.53
C LEU A 16 21.97 -3.27 -4.87
N THR A 17 21.47 -4.09 -3.95
CA THR A 17 21.30 -5.53 -4.21
C THR A 17 19.97 -5.80 -4.90
N LEU A 18 19.91 -6.86 -5.73
CA LEU A 18 18.66 -7.32 -6.37
C LEU A 18 17.53 -7.48 -5.34
N PHE A 19 17.86 -8.05 -4.17
CA PHE A 19 16.91 -8.19 -3.06
C PHE A 19 16.44 -6.83 -2.53
N GLY A 20 17.32 -5.85 -2.34
CA GLY A 20 16.94 -4.50 -1.90
C GLY A 20 15.96 -3.82 -2.87
N VAL A 21 16.18 -3.98 -4.18
CA VAL A 21 15.25 -3.46 -5.21
C VAL A 21 13.89 -4.13 -5.09
N ILE A 22 13.85 -5.46 -5.02
CA ILE A 22 12.61 -6.23 -4.89
C ILE A 22 11.83 -5.76 -3.65
N LYS A 23 12.48 -5.63 -2.51
CA LYS A 23 11.87 -5.15 -1.25
C LYS A 23 11.23 -3.76 -1.42
N GLY A 24 11.94 -2.83 -2.04
CA GLY A 24 11.41 -1.49 -2.34
C GLY A 24 10.16 -1.53 -3.22
N PHE A 25 10.15 -2.37 -4.26
CA PHE A 25 8.99 -2.56 -5.13
C PHE A 25 7.78 -3.14 -4.37
N PHE A 26 7.99 -4.08 -3.46
CA PHE A 26 6.91 -4.61 -2.61
C PHE A 26 6.30 -3.54 -1.72
N VAL A 27 7.13 -2.69 -1.09
CA VAL A 27 6.64 -1.59 -0.25
C VAL A 27 5.81 -0.59 -1.07
N VAL A 28 6.32 -0.17 -2.24
CA VAL A 28 5.58 0.73 -3.14
C VAL A 28 4.26 0.09 -3.60
N GLY A 29 4.30 -1.19 -3.97
CA GLY A 29 3.11 -1.95 -4.33
C GLY A 29 2.07 -1.99 -3.21
N LEU A 30 2.49 -2.19 -1.96
CA LEU A 30 1.61 -2.19 -0.79
C LEU A 30 1.02 -0.82 -0.48
N VAL A 31 1.77 0.26 -0.68
CA VAL A 31 1.22 1.63 -0.56
C VAL A 31 0.10 1.84 -1.58
N MET A 32 0.31 1.44 -2.85
CA MET A 32 -0.73 1.50 -3.87
C MET A 32 -1.91 0.59 -3.52
N TYR A 33 -1.66 -0.58 -2.95
CA TYR A 33 -2.69 -1.52 -2.52
C TYR A 33 -3.58 -0.96 -1.41
N VAL A 34 -3.00 -0.25 -0.43
CA VAL A 34 -3.77 0.46 0.60
C VAL A 34 -4.63 1.56 -0.03
N ALA A 35 -4.08 2.34 -0.97
CA ALA A 35 -4.85 3.35 -1.70
C ALA A 35 -6.02 2.74 -2.48
N PHE A 36 -5.79 1.59 -3.13
CA PHE A 36 -6.85 0.83 -3.79
C PHE A 36 -7.92 0.35 -2.81
N SER A 37 -7.54 -0.16 -1.65
CA SER A 37 -8.48 -0.59 -0.61
C SER A 37 -9.36 0.56 -0.10
N LEU A 38 -8.80 1.77 0.03
CA LEU A 38 -9.58 2.98 0.33
C LEU A 38 -10.63 3.28 -0.75
N VAL A 39 -10.25 3.11 -2.03
CA VAL A 39 -11.17 3.28 -3.16
C VAL A 39 -12.31 2.25 -3.09
N ILE A 40 -12.03 1.00 -2.73
CA ILE A 40 -13.05 -0.05 -2.56
C ILE A 40 -14.08 0.33 -1.49
N VAL A 41 -13.65 0.85 -0.34
CA VAL A 41 -14.58 1.33 0.71
C VAL A 41 -15.51 2.42 0.15
N ARG A 42 -14.98 3.34 -0.66
CA ARG A 42 -15.77 4.40 -1.30
C ARG A 42 -16.75 3.84 -2.34
N GLN A 43 -16.32 2.85 -3.12
CA GLN A 43 -17.15 2.20 -4.13
C GLN A 43 -18.32 1.45 -3.48
N ILE A 44 -18.04 0.67 -2.44
CA ILE A 44 -19.07 -0.07 -1.69
C ILE A 44 -20.09 0.91 -1.12
N LYS A 45 -19.64 2.01 -0.48
CA LYS A 45 -20.58 3.04 -0.01
C LYS A 45 -21.51 3.55 -1.11
N SER A 46 -20.96 3.86 -2.29
CA SER A 46 -21.75 4.38 -3.41
C SER A 46 -22.74 3.34 -3.96
N MET A 47 -22.36 2.06 -3.96
CA MET A 47 -23.25 0.96 -4.37
C MET A 47 -24.37 0.72 -3.36
N THR A 48 -24.06 0.75 -2.06
CA THR A 48 -25.05 0.54 -0.99
C THR A 48 -26.09 1.67 -0.89
N GLU A 49 -25.79 2.85 -1.42
CA GLU A 49 -26.74 3.97 -1.54
C GLU A 49 -27.66 3.82 -2.76
N ALA A 50 -27.23 3.10 -3.80
CA ALA A 50 -27.97 2.93 -5.05
C ALA A 50 -28.87 1.69 -5.08
N VAL A 51 -28.48 0.63 -4.37
CA VAL A 51 -29.18 -0.66 -4.35
C VAL A 51 -29.43 -1.07 -2.91
N GLU A 52 -30.71 -1.16 -2.52
CA GLU A 52 -31.10 -1.72 -1.23
C GLU A 52 -30.99 -3.24 -1.26
N ASP A 53 -30.11 -3.77 -0.41
CA ASP A 53 -29.84 -5.20 -0.25
C ASP A 53 -29.56 -5.50 1.22
N GLU A 54 -30.02 -6.67 1.71
CA GLU A 54 -29.88 -7.09 3.11
C GLU A 54 -28.42 -7.32 3.54
N PHE A 55 -27.51 -7.60 2.58
CA PHE A 55 -26.10 -7.83 2.81
C PHE A 55 -25.24 -6.56 2.79
N ASN A 56 -25.80 -5.40 2.47
CA ASN A 56 -25.07 -4.13 2.39
C ASN A 56 -24.25 -3.82 3.66
N GLY A 57 -24.82 -4.12 4.84
CA GLY A 57 -24.13 -3.95 6.12
C GLY A 57 -22.92 -4.87 6.26
N LEU A 58 -23.06 -6.15 5.91
CA LEU A 58 -21.98 -7.14 5.96
C LEU A 58 -20.86 -6.78 4.99
N ILE A 59 -21.20 -6.42 3.75
CA ILE A 59 -20.23 -6.03 2.71
C ILE A 59 -19.44 -4.79 3.14
N SER A 60 -20.11 -3.81 3.75
CA SER A 60 -19.46 -2.61 4.28
C SER A 60 -18.45 -2.94 5.40
N ILE A 61 -18.82 -3.82 6.34
CA ILE A 61 -17.92 -4.27 7.41
C ILE A 61 -16.69 -4.98 6.83
N LEU A 62 -16.88 -5.87 5.86
CA LEU A 62 -15.79 -6.58 5.19
C LEU A 62 -14.85 -5.62 4.46
N ALA A 63 -15.38 -4.56 3.85
CA ALA A 63 -14.58 -3.52 3.21
C ALA A 63 -13.64 -2.80 4.19
N TRP A 64 -14.19 -2.36 5.32
CA TRP A 64 -13.42 -1.70 6.37
C TRP A 64 -12.38 -2.62 7.01
N MET A 65 -12.75 -3.88 7.25
CA MET A 65 -11.80 -4.91 7.70
C MET A 65 -10.67 -5.15 6.70
N HIS A 66 -10.99 -5.23 5.40
CA HIS A 66 -10.00 -5.40 4.36
C HIS A 66 -9.01 -4.22 4.30
N LEU A 67 -9.51 -2.99 4.46
CA LEU A 67 -8.67 -1.81 4.58
C LEU A 67 -7.74 -1.86 5.79
N LEU A 68 -8.27 -2.23 6.96
CA LEU A 68 -7.48 -2.36 8.19
C LEU A 68 -6.37 -3.42 8.02
N LEU A 69 -6.69 -4.57 7.42
CA LEU A 69 -5.71 -5.62 7.12
C LEU A 69 -4.66 -5.16 6.10
N ALA A 70 -5.06 -4.43 5.05
CA ALA A 70 -4.13 -3.89 4.07
C ALA A 70 -3.11 -2.93 4.71
N ILE A 71 -3.60 -2.04 5.59
CA ILE A 71 -2.73 -1.15 6.38
C ILE A 71 -1.82 -1.95 7.30
N GLY A 72 -2.36 -2.96 8.01
CA GLY A 72 -1.58 -3.83 8.88
C GLY A 72 -0.45 -4.55 8.15
N VAL A 73 -0.73 -5.13 6.99
CA VAL A 73 0.28 -5.80 6.14
C VAL A 73 1.32 -4.81 5.63
N MET A 74 0.92 -3.60 5.23
CA MET A 74 1.86 -2.55 4.83
C MET A 74 2.82 -2.17 5.98
N VAL A 75 2.30 -2.00 7.19
CA VAL A 75 3.12 -1.70 8.38
C VAL A 75 4.08 -2.87 8.66
N LEU A 76 3.59 -4.11 8.63
CA LEU A 76 4.44 -5.29 8.80
C LEU A 76 5.53 -5.37 7.72
N ALA A 77 5.21 -5.04 6.47
CA ALA A 77 6.21 -5.01 5.41
C ALA A 77 7.30 -3.97 5.69
N ILE A 78 6.97 -2.77 6.16
CA ILE A 78 7.97 -1.75 6.51
C ILE A 78 8.91 -2.21 7.64
N VAL A 79 8.39 -2.99 8.60
CA VAL A 79 9.16 -3.45 9.76
C VAL A 79 10.00 -4.70 9.45
N VAL A 80 9.47 -5.63 8.65
CA VAL A 80 10.06 -6.96 8.45
C VAL A 80 10.89 -7.05 7.16
N LEU A 81 10.48 -6.34 6.11
CA LEU A 81 11.08 -6.46 4.77
C LEU A 81 12.27 -5.52 4.63
#